data_AF-A0A7H9BQH9-F1
#
_entry.id   AF-A0A7H9BQH9-F1
#
_cell.length_a   1.000
_cell.length_b   1.000
_cell.length_c   1.000
_cell.angle_alpha   90.00
_cell.angle_beta   90.00
_cell.angle_gamma   90.00
#
_symmetry.space_group_name_H-M   'P 1'
#
loop_
_entity.id
_entity.type
_entity.pdbx_description
1 polymer ?
#
loop_
_entity_poly.entity_id
_entity_poly.type
_entity_poly.pdbx_seq_one_letter_code
_entity_poly.pdbx_strand_id
1 'polypeptide(L)'
;MIFLMNGKPRVLRTSLTVTLSLLAVAGWCQSAFADAATGLLETSAGPYVFTPATCAVHREDGVDDIEIGGPGTAPDGEEFYFELSAIGNELTVSLGVNGPFASSDRKLRAGRYVSREFALEVSGMTMAARNLVLVDENRDPVDDDATLTIDCG
;
A
#
# COMPACT_ATOMS: atom_id res chain seq x y z
N MET A 1 -73.13 -27.62 -22.37
CA MET A 1 -73.88 -27.57 -21.09
C MET A 1 -73.59 -26.22 -20.46
N ILE A 2 -74.66 -25.47 -20.20
CA ILE A 2 -74.71 -24.06 -19.79
C ILE A 2 -74.41 -23.94 -18.28
N PHE A 3 -73.94 -22.78 -17.81
CA PHE A 3 -74.49 -21.96 -16.70
C PHE A 3 -73.44 -20.92 -16.26
N LEU A 4 -73.59 -19.65 -16.69
CA LEU A 4 -74.19 -18.49 -15.98
C LEU A 4 -73.12 -17.66 -15.21
N MET A 5 -72.75 -16.49 -15.74
CA MET A 5 -73.30 -15.15 -15.43
C MET A 5 -72.95 -14.59 -14.04
N ASN A 6 -72.19 -13.49 -13.98
CA ASN A 6 -72.69 -12.15 -13.63
C ASN A 6 -71.59 -11.17 -13.17
N GLY A 7 -71.75 -9.88 -13.52
CA GLY A 7 -71.21 -8.76 -12.71
C GLY A 7 -70.32 -7.72 -13.42
N LYS A 8 -70.90 -6.76 -14.14
CA LYS A 8 -70.35 -5.39 -14.33
C LYS A 8 -70.48 -4.60 -13.00
N PRO A 9 -69.79 -3.45 -12.71
CA PRO A 9 -69.38 -2.38 -13.64
C PRO A 9 -68.03 -1.67 -13.35
N ARG A 10 -67.66 -0.76 -14.27
CA ARG A 10 -66.55 0.21 -14.18
C ARG A 10 -66.72 1.16 -12.99
N VAL A 11 -65.62 1.46 -12.27
CA VAL A 11 -65.46 2.71 -11.52
C VAL A 11 -64.06 3.29 -11.76
N LEU A 12 -64.11 4.59 -12.03
CA LEU A 12 -63.07 5.56 -12.31
C LEU A 12 -62.31 5.94 -11.01
N ARG A 13 -61.02 6.28 -11.12
CA ARG A 13 -60.37 7.47 -10.53
C ARG A 13 -59.00 7.25 -9.86
N THR A 14 -58.17 8.26 -10.11
CA THR A 14 -57.11 8.84 -9.27
C THR A 14 -55.78 8.11 -9.14
N SER A 15 -54.80 8.63 -9.89
CA SER A 15 -53.39 8.66 -9.53
C SER A 15 -53.19 9.20 -8.11
N LEU A 16 -52.29 8.58 -7.33
CA LEU A 16 -51.61 9.25 -6.23
C LEU A 16 -50.16 8.77 -6.16
N THR A 17 -49.27 9.70 -6.47
CA THR A 17 -47.82 9.60 -6.40
C THR A 17 -47.38 9.65 -4.94
N VAL A 18 -46.46 8.77 -4.53
CA VAL A 18 -45.59 9.02 -3.36
C VAL A 18 -44.16 8.72 -3.79
N THR A 19 -43.45 9.77 -4.21
CA THR A 19 -42.00 9.80 -4.30
C THR A 19 -41.44 9.92 -2.89
N LEU A 20 -40.79 8.85 -2.41
CA LEU A 20 -40.10 8.87 -1.13
C LEU A 20 -38.71 9.48 -1.33
N SER A 21 -38.59 10.78 -1.03
CA SER A 21 -37.32 11.49 -1.00
C SER A 21 -36.50 11.05 0.22
N LEU A 22 -35.49 10.20 0.02
CA LEU A 22 -34.45 9.97 1.02
C LEU A 22 -33.46 11.14 0.99
N LEU A 23 -33.69 12.16 1.83
CA LEU A 23 -32.62 13.04 2.30
C LEU A 23 -32.01 12.41 3.54
N ALA A 24 -30.92 11.66 3.35
CA ALA A 24 -30.00 11.34 4.44
C ALA A 24 -28.88 12.39 4.44
N VAL A 25 -29.03 13.42 5.28
CA VAL A 25 -27.95 14.34 5.62
C VAL A 25 -27.11 13.65 6.70
N ALA A 26 -26.18 12.79 6.27
CA ALA A 26 -25.14 12.28 7.17
C ALA A 26 -24.02 13.32 7.22
N GLY A 27 -24.10 14.17 8.25
CA GLY A 27 -23.08 15.16 8.58
C GLY A 27 -21.71 14.51 8.74
N TRP A 28 -20.74 15.06 8.03
CA TRP A 28 -19.36 14.64 8.00
C TRP A 28 -18.71 14.81 9.39
N CYS A 29 -18.41 13.70 10.05
CA CYS A 29 -17.32 13.69 11.02
C CYS A 29 -16.04 13.40 10.22
N GLN A 30 -15.48 14.44 9.59
CA GLN A 30 -14.12 14.36 9.05
C GLN A 30 -13.17 14.38 10.25
N SER A 31 -12.91 13.20 10.80
CA SER A 31 -11.68 13.00 11.57
C SER A 31 -10.55 13.16 10.56
N ALA A 32 -9.74 14.21 10.71
CA ALA A 32 -8.44 14.28 10.05
C ALA A 32 -7.58 13.18 10.68
N PHE A 33 -7.71 11.96 10.17
CA PHE A 33 -6.66 10.98 10.32
C PHE A 33 -5.45 11.61 9.63
N ALA A 34 -4.35 11.81 10.37
CA ALA A 34 -3.07 11.95 9.70
C ALA A 34 -2.96 10.75 8.75
N ASP A 35 -2.62 10.99 7.48
CA ASP A 35 -2.46 9.87 6.55
C ASP A 35 -1.43 8.93 7.19
N ALA A 36 -1.79 7.66 7.31
CA ALA A 36 -0.87 6.70 7.89
C ALA A 36 0.33 6.60 6.94
N ALA A 37 1.55 6.59 7.48
CA ALA A 37 2.73 6.33 6.67
C ALA A 37 2.53 5.03 5.87
N THR A 38 2.85 5.06 4.58
CA THR A 38 2.70 3.91 3.68
C THR A 38 3.99 3.64 2.93
N GLY A 39 4.24 2.37 2.65
CA GLY A 39 5.34 1.92 1.82
C GLY A 39 4.86 0.86 0.85
N LEU A 40 5.33 0.96 -0.38
CA LEU A 40 5.01 0.03 -1.46
C LEU A 40 6.29 -0.27 -2.24
N LEU A 41 6.66 -1.54 -2.28
CA LEU A 41 7.66 -2.08 -3.20
C LEU A 41 6.93 -2.91 -4.26
N GLU A 42 6.79 -2.36 -5.45
CA GLU A 42 6.21 -3.01 -6.62
C GLU A 42 7.26 -3.91 -7.29
N THR A 43 6.91 -5.17 -7.50
CA THR A 43 7.74 -6.18 -8.16
C THR A 43 6.93 -6.96 -9.19
N SER A 44 7.60 -7.71 -10.05
CA SER A 44 7.00 -8.67 -10.99
C SER A 44 6.21 -9.79 -10.30
N ALA A 45 6.55 -10.13 -9.05
CA ALA A 45 5.81 -11.10 -8.23
C ALA A 45 4.55 -10.50 -7.58
N GLY A 46 4.46 -9.17 -7.52
CA GLY A 46 3.36 -8.43 -6.89
C GLY A 46 3.84 -7.37 -5.89
N PRO A 47 2.90 -6.68 -5.23
CA PRO A 47 3.20 -5.61 -4.29
C PRO A 47 3.60 -6.14 -2.91
N TYR A 48 4.72 -5.64 -2.39
CA TYR A 48 5.11 -5.73 -0.99
C TYR A 48 4.66 -4.45 -0.29
N VAL A 49 3.62 -4.54 0.53
CA VAL A 49 3.04 -3.37 1.21
C VAL A 49 3.52 -3.33 2.65
N PHE A 50 3.98 -2.18 3.12
CA PHE A 50 4.45 -2.01 4.49
C PHE A 50 4.00 -0.69 5.10
N THR A 51 4.08 -0.61 6.42
CA THR A 51 3.80 0.61 7.19
C THR A 51 5.11 1.04 7.86
N PRO A 52 5.76 2.11 7.38
CA PRO A 52 6.92 2.67 8.05
C PRO A 52 6.60 2.96 9.53
N ALA A 53 7.31 2.27 10.42
CA ALA A 53 7.29 2.52 11.86
C ALA A 53 8.43 3.48 12.26
N THR A 54 9.48 3.52 11.45
CA THR A 54 10.57 4.50 11.51
C THR A 54 10.66 5.22 10.18
N CYS A 55 10.68 6.54 10.25
CA CYS A 55 10.90 7.46 9.15
C CYS A 55 11.87 8.55 9.63
N ALA A 56 13.16 8.21 9.73
CA ALA A 56 14.17 9.15 10.17
C ALA A 56 14.80 9.81 8.94
N VAL A 57 14.60 11.12 8.81
CA VAL A 57 15.20 11.95 7.76
C VAL A 57 16.04 13.02 8.45
N HIS A 58 17.35 12.92 8.33
CA HIS A 58 18.30 13.89 8.86
C HIS A 58 19.09 14.52 7.71
N ARG A 59 19.27 15.85 7.73
CA ARG A 59 20.07 16.57 6.73
C ARG A 59 21.38 16.99 7.36
N GLU A 60 22.49 16.47 6.87
CA GLU A 60 23.84 16.87 7.28
C GLU A 60 24.65 17.27 6.03
N ASP A 61 25.24 18.47 6.04
CA ASP A 61 26.08 19.00 4.94
C ASP A 61 25.47 18.92 3.53
N GLY A 62 24.14 19.01 3.43
CA GLY A 62 23.42 18.95 2.16
C GLY A 62 23.12 17.54 1.66
N VAL A 63 23.43 16.51 2.44
CA VAL A 63 23.11 15.10 2.17
C VAL A 63 21.98 14.68 3.10
N ASP A 64 20.98 13.99 2.55
CA ASP A 64 19.91 13.37 3.33
C ASP A 64 20.39 12.00 3.84
N ASP A 65 20.46 11.85 5.15
CA ASP A 65 20.58 10.59 5.88
C ASP A 65 19.17 10.09 6.20
N ILE A 66 18.73 9.08 5.44
CA ILE A 66 17.37 8.57 5.47
C ILE A 66 17.41 7.11 5.90
N GLU A 67 16.73 6.84 7.00
CA GLU A 67 16.59 5.51 7.60
C GLU A 67 15.10 5.20 7.76
N ILE A 68 14.61 4.25 6.98
CA ILE A 68 13.21 3.81 6.98
C ILE A 68 13.13 2.36 7.43
N GLY A 69 12.18 2.05 8.30
CA GLY A 69 11.91 0.68 8.70
C GLY A 69 10.46 0.43 9.07
N GLY A 70 9.93 -0.75 8.79
CA GLY A 70 8.54 -1.05 9.11
C GLY A 70 8.09 -2.47 8.76
N PRO A 71 7.09 -3.00 9.49
CA PRO A 71 6.47 -4.28 9.14
C PRO A 71 5.64 -4.17 7.86
N GLY A 72 5.53 -5.28 7.13
CA GLY A 72 4.73 -5.39 5.94
C GLY A 72 4.25 -6.79 5.63
N THR A 73 3.56 -6.92 4.49
CA THR A 73 2.99 -8.17 3.98
C THR A 73 3.35 -8.34 2.51
N ALA A 74 3.99 -9.48 2.22
CA ALA A 74 4.40 -9.88 0.88
C ALA A 74 3.18 -10.26 0.02
N PRO A 75 3.35 -10.41 -1.32
CA PRO A 75 2.23 -10.74 -2.22
C PRO A 75 1.47 -12.02 -1.86
N ASP A 76 2.12 -12.98 -1.22
CA ASP A 76 1.55 -14.26 -0.78
C ASP A 76 0.96 -14.23 0.64
N GLY A 77 1.01 -13.07 1.30
CA GLY A 77 0.55 -12.88 2.68
C GLY A 77 1.62 -13.12 3.74
N GLU A 78 2.85 -13.48 3.38
CA GLU A 78 3.94 -13.64 4.35
C GLU A 78 4.30 -12.30 5.00
N GLU A 79 4.49 -12.30 6.33
CA GLU A 79 4.97 -11.12 7.04
C GLU A 79 6.43 -10.83 6.66
N PHE A 80 6.79 -9.55 6.57
CA PHE A 80 8.18 -9.14 6.41
C PHE A 80 8.49 -7.88 7.22
N TYR A 81 9.79 -7.61 7.38
CA TYR A 81 10.29 -6.34 7.89
C TYR A 81 11.12 -5.64 6.81
N PHE A 82 10.74 -4.40 6.48
CA PHE A 82 11.43 -3.52 5.53
C PHE A 82 12.49 -2.69 6.24
N GLU A 83 13.63 -2.50 5.61
CA GLU A 83 14.69 -1.57 6.01
C GLU A 83 15.29 -0.88 4.79
N LEU A 84 15.52 0.44 4.88
CA LEU A 84 16.21 1.25 3.88
C LEU A 84 17.19 2.19 4.58
N SER A 85 18.46 2.14 4.17
CA SER A 85 19.48 3.13 4.51
C SER A 85 19.94 3.85 3.23
N ALA A 86 19.67 5.15 3.14
CA ALA A 86 20.06 5.94 1.96
C ALA A 86 21.58 6.14 1.88
N ILE A 87 22.25 6.38 3.02
CA ILE A 87 23.71 6.52 3.07
C ILE A 87 24.39 5.18 2.75
N GLY A 88 23.87 4.08 3.32
CA GLY A 88 24.34 2.73 3.00
C GLY A 88 24.06 2.33 1.56
N ASN A 89 23.10 3.00 0.90
CA ASN A 89 22.48 2.57 -0.34
C ASN A 89 22.10 1.09 -0.26
N GLU A 90 21.31 0.76 0.76
CA GLU A 90 20.89 -0.60 1.08
C GLU A 90 19.39 -0.63 1.35
N LEU A 91 18.72 -1.56 0.68
CA LEU A 91 17.34 -1.93 0.92
C LEU A 91 17.30 -3.41 1.29
N THR A 92 16.60 -3.75 2.36
CA THR A 92 16.39 -5.13 2.79
C THR A 92 14.91 -5.38 3.09
N VAL A 93 14.40 -6.51 2.62
CA VAL A 93 13.11 -7.10 3.01
C VAL A 93 13.43 -8.44 3.68
N SER A 94 13.27 -8.51 4.99
CA SER A 94 13.47 -9.75 5.75
C SER A 94 12.15 -10.52 5.84
N LEU A 95 12.07 -11.69 5.20
CA LEU A 95 10.83 -12.47 5.06
C LEU A 95 10.57 -13.35 6.29
N GLY A 96 9.30 -13.55 6.65
CA GLY A 96 8.87 -14.39 7.78
C GLY A 96 9.07 -13.74 9.16
N VAL A 97 9.36 -12.44 9.21
CA VAL A 97 9.56 -11.67 10.44
C VAL A 97 8.87 -10.32 10.34
N ASN A 98 8.48 -9.70 11.46
CA ASN A 98 7.73 -8.43 11.45
C ASN A 98 8.35 -7.33 12.35
N GLY A 99 9.63 -7.45 12.71
CA GLY A 99 10.28 -6.48 13.59
C GLY A 99 11.79 -6.32 13.39
N PRO A 100 12.37 -5.19 13.83
CA PRO A 100 13.74 -4.76 13.49
C PRO A 100 14.87 -5.60 14.07
N PHE A 101 14.59 -6.44 15.08
CA PHE A 101 15.60 -7.28 15.73
C PHE A 101 15.37 -8.77 15.48
N ALA A 102 14.35 -9.09 14.69
CA ALA A 102 14.11 -10.45 14.25
C ALA A 102 15.06 -10.78 13.10
N SER A 103 15.62 -11.99 13.12
CA SER A 103 16.50 -12.45 12.05
C SER A 103 15.73 -13.36 11.11
N SER A 104 16.02 -13.24 9.82
CA SER A 104 15.55 -14.14 8.78
C SER A 104 16.73 -14.51 7.89
N ASP A 105 16.79 -15.78 7.50
CA ASP A 105 17.73 -16.27 6.49
C ASP A 105 17.25 -15.98 5.07
N ARG A 106 15.95 -15.69 4.89
CA ARG A 106 15.32 -15.39 3.59
C ARG A 106 15.16 -13.89 3.44
N LYS A 107 15.82 -13.30 2.44
CA LYS A 107 15.82 -11.84 2.25
C LYS A 107 15.71 -11.48 0.78
N LEU A 108 15.00 -10.38 0.49
CA LEU A 108 15.22 -9.62 -0.74
C LEU A 108 16.10 -8.42 -0.42
N ARG A 109 17.05 -8.12 -1.29
CA ARG A 109 18.01 -7.03 -1.07
C ARG A 109 18.27 -6.25 -2.36
N ALA A 110 18.53 -4.97 -2.21
CA ALA A 110 19.03 -4.13 -3.30
C ALA A 110 20.06 -3.12 -2.79
N GLY A 111 20.92 -2.67 -3.72
CA GLY A 111 21.85 -1.58 -3.46
C GLY A 111 23.31 -1.93 -3.68
N ARG A 112 24.18 -0.99 -3.28
CA ARG A 112 25.61 -0.92 -3.63
C ARG A 112 26.37 -2.24 -3.54
N TYR A 113 26.16 -3.01 -2.47
CA TYR A 113 27.02 -4.15 -2.14
C TYR A 113 26.52 -5.50 -2.65
N VAL A 114 25.26 -5.57 -3.06
CA VAL A 114 24.60 -6.84 -3.40
C VAL A 114 24.06 -6.88 -4.83
N SER A 115 23.67 -5.74 -5.38
CA SER A 115 23.16 -5.64 -6.75
C SER A 115 23.75 -4.43 -7.46
N ARG A 116 22.99 -3.34 -7.57
CA ARG A 116 23.35 -2.09 -8.22
C ARG A 116 22.93 -0.93 -7.33
N GLU A 117 23.71 0.14 -7.35
CA GLU A 117 23.29 1.38 -6.69
C GLU A 117 21.98 1.92 -7.27
N PHE A 118 21.14 2.48 -6.41
CA PHE A 118 19.91 3.15 -6.82
C PHE A 118 19.87 4.59 -6.32
N ALA A 119 19.11 5.43 -7.01
CA ALA A 119 18.82 6.78 -6.56
C ALA A 119 17.51 6.80 -5.77
N LEU A 120 17.52 7.44 -4.60
CA LEU A 120 16.32 7.74 -3.84
C LEU A 120 15.95 9.20 -4.11
N GLU A 121 14.84 9.40 -4.83
CA GLU A 121 14.26 10.71 -5.09
C GLU A 121 13.39 11.11 -3.90
N VAL A 122 13.62 12.31 -3.36
CA VAL A 122 12.90 12.81 -2.17
C VAL A 122 12.12 14.06 -2.54
N SER A 123 10.83 14.08 -2.21
CA SER A 123 9.92 15.20 -2.44
C SER A 123 9.00 15.38 -1.23
N GLY A 124 9.41 16.24 -0.29
CA GLY A 124 8.70 16.43 0.96
C GLY A 124 8.80 15.16 1.83
N MET A 125 7.64 14.59 2.19
CA MET A 125 7.54 13.35 2.97
C MET A 125 7.50 12.09 2.09
N THR A 126 7.46 12.26 0.77
CA THR A 126 7.42 11.16 -0.19
C THR A 126 8.81 10.87 -0.74
N MET A 127 9.13 9.59 -0.88
CA MET A 127 10.39 9.10 -1.42
C MET A 127 10.10 8.04 -2.49
N ALA A 128 10.92 7.98 -3.53
CA ALA A 128 10.79 6.98 -4.57
C ALA A 128 12.16 6.49 -5.08
N ALA A 129 12.25 5.20 -5.39
CA ALA A 129 13.37 4.62 -6.11
C ALA A 129 12.84 3.74 -7.24
N ARG A 130 13.49 3.80 -8.41
CA ARG A 130 13.05 3.12 -9.64
C ARG A 130 14.16 2.25 -10.22
N ASN A 131 13.78 1.25 -11.02
CA ASN A 131 14.71 0.31 -11.64
C ASN A 131 15.61 -0.40 -10.60
N LEU A 132 15.01 -0.73 -9.44
CA LEU A 132 15.68 -1.46 -8.37
C LEU A 132 15.97 -2.88 -8.85
N VAL A 133 17.21 -3.33 -8.66
CA VAL A 133 17.60 -4.72 -8.91
C VAL A 133 17.55 -5.45 -7.58
N LEU A 134 16.50 -6.24 -7.38
CA LEU A 134 16.31 -7.10 -6.22
C LEU A 134 17.02 -8.44 -6.44
N VAL A 135 17.74 -8.88 -5.42
CA VAL A 135 18.36 -10.21 -5.35
C VAL A 135 17.97 -10.91 -4.06
N ASP A 136 18.07 -12.24 -4.03
CA ASP A 136 17.85 -13.02 -2.82
C ASP A 136 19.10 -13.07 -1.90
N GLU A 137 19.07 -13.89 -0.85
CA GLU A 137 20.20 -14.08 0.07
C GLU A 137 21.47 -14.66 -0.59
N ASN A 138 21.31 -15.40 -1.70
CA ASN A 138 22.38 -16.01 -2.48
C ASN A 138 22.90 -15.07 -3.59
N ARG A 139 22.28 -13.88 -3.72
CA ARG A 139 22.50 -12.90 -4.79
C ARG A 139 21.96 -13.35 -6.15
N ASP A 140 21.04 -14.31 -6.16
CA ASP A 140 20.35 -14.67 -7.38
C ASP A 140 19.33 -13.57 -7.73
N PRO A 141 19.22 -13.16 -9.00
CA PRO A 141 18.27 -12.12 -9.42
C PRO A 141 16.82 -12.54 -9.15
N VAL A 142 16.07 -11.64 -8.51
CA VAL A 142 14.63 -11.82 -8.23
C VAL A 142 13.80 -10.88 -9.11
N ASP A 143 14.24 -9.63 -9.23
CA ASP A 143 13.58 -8.60 -10.05
C ASP A 143 14.62 -7.57 -10.52
N ASP A 144 14.54 -7.07 -11.74
CA ASP A 144 15.47 -6.09 -12.29
C ASP A 144 14.86 -4.71 -12.58
N ASP A 145 13.56 -4.52 -12.29
CA ASP A 145 12.81 -3.28 -12.55
C ASP A 145 11.81 -2.94 -11.42
N ALA A 146 12.12 -3.31 -10.18
CA ALA A 146 11.26 -3.02 -9.06
C ALA A 146 11.20 -1.50 -8.77
N THR A 147 10.06 -1.05 -8.24
CA THR A 147 9.83 0.35 -7.87
C THR A 147 9.42 0.46 -6.41
N LEU A 148 10.11 1.32 -5.67
CA LEU A 148 9.79 1.65 -4.29
C LEU A 148 9.12 3.03 -4.24
N THR A 149 8.02 3.13 -3.50
CA THR A 149 7.41 4.39 -3.07
C THR A 149 7.17 4.35 -1.58
N ILE A 150 7.55 5.42 -0.88
CA ILE A 150 7.35 5.58 0.57
C ILE A 150 6.71 6.94 0.80
N ASP A 151 5.68 6.97 1.63
CA ASP A 151 5.11 8.16 2.23
C ASP A 151 5.23 8.05 3.75
N CYS A 152 5.95 8.97 4.37
CA CYS A 152 6.23 8.95 5.81
C CYS A 152 5.17 9.65 6.69
N GLY A 153 4.03 10.06 6.12
CA GLY A 153 2.87 10.61 6.85
C GLY A 153 2.52 12.05 6.50
#